data_AF-A0A956R6T9-F1
#
_entry.id   AF-A0A956R6T9-F1
#
_cell.length_a   1.000
_cell.length_b   1.000
_cell.length_c   1.000
_cell.angle_alpha   90.00
_cell.angle_beta   90.00
_cell.angle_gamma   90.00
#
_symmetry.space_group_name_H-M   'P 1'
#
loop_
_entity.id
_entity.type
_entity.pdbx_description
1 polymer ?
#
loop_
_entity_poly.entity_id
_entity_poly.type
_entity_poly.pdbx_seq_one_letter_code
_entity_poly.pdbx_strand_id
1 'polypeptide(L)'
;GIMAPMVRHGGGTIAGLLVVVGCAEAPTMVYQDGTAEGSTSSGSISSGSIGEPMSTSTTGAGQTGGAGSTNPTLDGSTSSDTTGSASGSEAEGSTGALGCDRALWVTGDTAVEANGDTPFHARLLALGFSTTVVQNAASQTEDAEGHCLVVLSPLGAASDVQDKFRDVAVPLITWEYNLYDDLRMVDPLGSGWGIDESLDQLEIVLPAHPLAAGLQGAVSVFSGGGRISWGIPVGEVQIVATALGDPSRATIFAFDAGAMMADGFVAPARRVALGGGETPIPVTMEAVELFEAAVRWSVE
;
A
#
# COMPACT_ATOMS: atom_id res chain seq x y z
N GLY A 1 62.52 18.00 -59.40
CA GLY A 1 61.43 17.59 -60.30
C GLY A 1 61.17 16.11 -60.09
N ILE A 2 59.94 15.68 -60.35
CA ILE A 2 59.35 14.34 -60.23
C ILE A 2 58.28 14.28 -59.12
N MET A 3 57.04 14.17 -59.60
CA MET A 3 55.80 13.84 -58.88
C MET A 3 55.75 12.36 -58.49
N ALA A 4 54.97 12.02 -57.45
CA ALA A 4 53.90 11.00 -57.43
C ALA A 4 53.25 10.95 -56.00
N PRO A 5 52.17 10.19 -55.70
CA PRO A 5 50.80 10.71 -55.72
C PRO A 5 49.92 10.42 -54.47
N MET A 6 48.89 11.27 -54.31
CA MET A 6 47.46 11.02 -54.00
C MET A 6 47.02 9.79 -53.16
N VAL A 7 46.36 10.04 -52.01
CA VAL A 7 45.21 9.25 -51.50
C VAL A 7 44.22 10.17 -50.77
N ARG A 8 42.93 10.05 -51.11
CA ARG A 8 41.76 10.71 -50.48
C ARG A 8 41.37 10.00 -49.18
N HIS A 9 40.96 10.76 -48.17
CA HIS A 9 39.93 10.33 -47.22
C HIS A 9 38.90 11.46 -47.04
N GLY A 10 37.62 11.10 -47.19
CA GLY A 10 36.49 11.95 -46.87
C GLY A 10 36.24 11.94 -45.36
N GLY A 11 35.93 13.12 -44.81
CA GLY A 11 35.41 13.29 -43.46
C GLY A 11 34.17 14.16 -43.56
N GLY A 12 33.01 13.57 -43.28
CA GLY A 12 31.74 14.28 -43.10
C GLY A 12 31.74 15.00 -41.75
N THR A 13 31.28 16.24 -41.76
CA THR A 13 31.14 17.11 -40.60
C THR A 13 29.97 16.65 -39.74
N ILE A 14 30.22 16.24 -38.50
CA ILE A 14 29.18 16.08 -37.47
C ILE A 14 29.21 17.34 -36.61
N ALA A 15 28.14 18.14 -36.67
CA ALA A 15 27.93 19.29 -35.80
C ALA A 15 27.46 18.78 -34.42
N GLY A 16 28.32 18.88 -33.41
CA GLY A 16 27.95 18.69 -32.02
C GLY A 16 27.23 19.93 -31.48
N LEU A 17 25.96 19.76 -31.13
CA LEU A 17 25.17 20.74 -30.38
C LEU A 17 25.58 20.65 -28.90
N LEU A 18 26.38 21.61 -28.43
CA LEU A 18 26.72 21.79 -27.03
C LEU A 18 25.57 22.53 -26.33
N VAL A 19 24.77 21.83 -25.53
CA VAL A 19 23.77 22.46 -24.64
C VAL A 19 24.48 22.85 -23.35
N VAL A 20 24.66 24.14 -23.14
CA VAL A 20 25.09 24.72 -21.85
C VAL A 20 23.85 24.81 -20.97
N VAL A 21 23.76 23.97 -19.94
CA VAL A 21 22.75 24.12 -18.87
C VAL A 21 23.26 25.18 -17.91
N GLY A 22 22.58 26.33 -17.87
CA GLY A 22 22.83 27.36 -16.88
C GLY A 22 22.28 26.93 -15.51
N CYS A 23 23.09 27.07 -14.46
CA CYS A 23 22.64 26.99 -13.09
C CYS A 23 21.65 28.13 -12.80
N ALA A 24 20.41 27.80 -12.45
CA ALA A 24 19.47 28.74 -11.85
C ALA A 24 19.62 28.67 -10.33
N GLU A 25 19.91 29.82 -9.71
CA GLU A 25 20.01 29.99 -8.26
C GLU A 25 18.62 29.84 -7.60
N ALA A 26 18.54 29.09 -6.50
CA ALA A 26 17.32 28.94 -5.73
C ALA A 26 16.99 30.24 -4.96
N PRO A 27 15.73 30.69 -4.89
CA PRO A 27 15.36 31.82 -4.05
C PRO A 27 15.38 31.43 -2.57
N THR A 28 16.08 32.23 -1.77
CA THR A 28 16.06 32.21 -0.31
C THR A 28 14.65 32.52 0.21
N MET A 29 13.99 31.55 0.85
CA MET A 29 12.79 31.76 1.64
C MET A 29 13.16 32.43 2.98
N VAL A 30 12.71 33.66 3.16
CA VAL A 30 12.77 34.40 4.42
C VAL A 30 11.61 33.90 5.29
N TYR A 31 11.93 33.21 6.39
CA TYR A 31 10.96 32.85 7.42
C TYR A 31 10.61 34.11 8.21
N GLN A 32 9.37 34.61 8.09
CA GLN A 32 8.83 35.61 9.00
C GLN A 32 8.25 34.90 10.22
N ASP A 33 8.81 35.20 11.37
CA ASP A 33 8.33 34.80 12.69
C ASP A 33 6.97 35.46 12.95
N GLY A 34 5.92 34.62 13.01
CA GLY A 34 4.56 35.01 13.32
C GLY A 34 4.18 34.46 14.67
N THR A 35 4.34 35.29 15.71
CA THR A 35 3.83 35.10 17.06
C THR A 35 2.32 34.81 17.03
N ALA A 36 1.93 33.60 17.44
CA ALA A 36 0.54 33.29 17.79
C ALA A 36 0.40 33.32 19.32
N GLU A 37 -0.35 34.30 19.79
CA GLU A 37 -0.70 34.48 21.19
C GLU A 37 -1.59 33.34 21.70
N GLY A 38 -1.40 33.05 22.99
CA GLY A 38 -2.10 31.99 23.69
C GLY A 38 -3.59 32.26 23.91
N SER A 39 -4.36 31.18 23.95
CA SER A 39 -5.62 31.14 24.65
C SER A 39 -5.58 30.00 25.65
N THR A 40 -5.53 30.38 26.93
CA THR A 40 -5.70 29.48 28.07
C THR A 40 -7.19 29.28 28.28
N SER A 41 -7.70 28.06 28.05
CA SER A 41 -9.02 27.67 28.56
C SER A 41 -8.83 26.77 29.78
N SER A 42 -9.31 27.30 30.90
CA SER A 42 -9.24 26.70 32.22
C SER A 42 -10.35 25.67 32.35
N GLY A 43 -10.00 24.39 32.54
CA GLY A 43 -10.92 23.31 32.87
C GLY A 43 -10.53 22.66 34.18
N SER A 44 -11.25 22.98 35.24
CA SER A 44 -11.06 22.47 36.60
C SER A 44 -11.23 20.94 36.70
N ILE A 45 -10.18 20.24 37.09
CA ILE A 45 -10.24 18.84 37.54
C ILE A 45 -10.51 18.81 39.05
N SER A 46 -11.71 18.36 39.39
CA SER A 46 -12.11 18.00 40.76
C SER A 46 -11.52 16.64 41.11
N SER A 47 -10.69 16.61 42.14
CA SER A 47 -10.14 15.42 42.76
C SER A 47 -11.19 14.69 43.62
N GLY A 48 -11.27 13.37 43.45
CA GLY A 48 -12.09 12.48 44.26
C GLY A 48 -11.54 11.06 44.23
N SER A 49 -10.56 10.78 45.10
CA SER A 49 -10.19 9.43 45.55
C SER A 49 -11.34 8.85 46.37
N ILE A 50 -11.69 7.55 46.29
CA ILE A 50 -11.24 6.41 47.15
C ILE A 50 -11.95 5.11 46.70
N GLY A 51 -11.25 3.96 46.68
CA GLY A 51 -11.88 2.64 46.85
C GLY A 51 -11.30 1.46 46.05
N GLU A 52 -10.27 0.79 46.58
CA GLU A 52 -9.93 -0.63 46.33
C GLU A 52 -10.56 -1.53 47.44
N PRO A 53 -10.43 -2.88 47.45
CA PRO A 53 -10.71 -3.90 46.44
C PRO A 53 -11.51 -5.14 47.00
N MET A 54 -11.65 -6.19 46.17
CA MET A 54 -11.87 -7.64 46.46
C MET A 54 -13.27 -8.31 46.34
N SER A 55 -13.26 -9.32 45.46
CA SER A 55 -13.74 -10.72 45.60
C SER A 55 -15.23 -11.06 45.67
N THR A 56 -15.68 -11.96 44.79
CA THR A 56 -16.03 -13.36 45.15
C THR A 56 -16.26 -14.26 43.93
N SER A 57 -15.90 -15.52 44.15
CA SER A 57 -15.94 -16.72 43.32
C SER A 57 -17.34 -17.22 42.92
N THR A 58 -17.42 -18.00 41.83
CA THR A 58 -18.23 -19.24 41.80
C THR A 58 -17.60 -20.28 40.88
N THR A 59 -17.53 -21.51 41.39
CA THR A 59 -16.93 -22.71 40.82
C THR A 59 -18.03 -23.67 40.35
N GLY A 60 -17.80 -24.38 39.24
CA GLY A 60 -18.09 -25.81 39.12
C GLY A 60 -19.40 -26.30 38.47
N ALA A 61 -19.27 -26.88 37.27
CA ALA A 61 -19.83 -28.18 36.81
C ALA A 61 -19.51 -28.28 35.29
N GLY A 62 -18.91 -29.30 34.69
CA GLY A 62 -18.85 -30.72 35.04
C GLY A 62 -19.86 -31.50 34.18
N GLN A 63 -19.54 -31.81 32.91
CA GLN A 63 -20.09 -33.01 32.27
C GLN A 63 -19.26 -33.52 31.08
N THR A 64 -19.10 -34.84 31.11
CA THR A 64 -18.28 -35.72 30.28
C THR A 64 -19.16 -36.48 29.27
N GLY A 65 -18.57 -36.81 28.12
CA GLY A 65 -18.78 -38.11 27.44
C GLY A 65 -19.66 -38.13 26.20
N GLY A 66 -19.19 -38.83 25.16
CA GLY A 66 -20.06 -39.27 24.06
C GLY A 66 -19.34 -39.55 22.74
N ALA A 67 -18.48 -40.58 22.69
CA ALA A 67 -17.98 -41.16 21.45
C ALA A 67 -19.10 -41.92 20.70
N GLY A 68 -19.11 -41.86 19.37
CA GLY A 68 -20.05 -42.61 18.53
C GLY A 68 -19.64 -42.60 17.06
N SER A 69 -18.78 -43.55 16.70
CA SER A 69 -18.44 -43.94 15.32
C SER A 69 -19.60 -44.70 14.69
N THR A 70 -19.91 -44.43 13.41
CA THR A 70 -20.22 -45.47 12.42
C THR A 70 -19.98 -44.97 10.99
N ASN A 71 -19.04 -45.62 10.31
CA ASN A 71 -18.87 -45.67 8.87
C ASN A 71 -19.96 -46.55 8.23
N PRO A 72 -20.26 -46.38 6.93
CA PRO A 72 -20.40 -47.57 6.09
C PRO A 72 -19.54 -47.49 4.82
N THR A 73 -18.78 -48.57 4.62
CA THR A 73 -18.18 -48.99 3.35
C THR A 73 -19.26 -49.55 2.42
N LEU A 74 -19.04 -49.46 1.10
CA LEU A 74 -19.35 -50.39 -0.02
C LEU A 74 -19.29 -49.56 -1.33
N ASP A 75 -18.89 -49.99 -2.53
CA ASP A 75 -18.10 -51.07 -3.14
C ASP A 75 -18.15 -50.80 -4.67
N GLY A 76 -17.22 -51.34 -5.46
CA GLY A 76 -17.33 -51.54 -6.93
C GLY A 76 -16.60 -50.53 -7.82
N SER A 77 -15.37 -50.78 -8.29
CA SER A 77 -14.97 -51.57 -9.51
C SER A 77 -15.38 -50.86 -10.82
N THR A 78 -14.53 -50.58 -11.83
CA THR A 78 -13.61 -51.45 -12.61
C THR A 78 -12.76 -50.60 -13.59
N SER A 79 -11.52 -51.06 -13.91
CA SER A 79 -10.80 -51.09 -15.22
C SER A 79 -10.66 -49.82 -16.10
N SER A 80 -9.61 -49.52 -16.87
CA SER A 80 -8.43 -50.23 -17.40
C SER A 80 -7.56 -49.21 -18.18
N ASP A 81 -6.25 -49.47 -18.24
CA ASP A 81 -5.27 -49.19 -19.30
C ASP A 81 -5.25 -47.85 -20.07
N THR A 82 -4.11 -47.15 -20.05
CA THR A 82 -3.09 -47.24 -21.13
C THR A 82 -1.85 -46.40 -20.79
N THR A 83 -0.70 -46.99 -21.13
CA THR A 83 0.68 -46.49 -21.09
C THR A 83 0.92 -45.19 -21.86
N GLY A 84 1.93 -44.43 -21.41
CA GLY A 84 2.14 -43.05 -21.79
C GLY A 84 2.73 -42.80 -23.18
N SER A 85 2.73 -41.51 -23.53
CA SER A 85 3.81 -40.88 -24.27
C SER A 85 3.79 -39.39 -23.97
N ALA A 86 4.90 -38.90 -23.39
CA ALA A 86 5.14 -37.49 -23.19
C ALA A 86 5.38 -36.83 -24.55
N SER A 87 4.66 -35.74 -24.82
CA SER A 87 5.07 -34.72 -25.77
C SER A 87 4.74 -33.39 -25.15
N GLY A 88 5.78 -32.58 -24.97
CA GLY A 88 5.71 -31.30 -24.28
C GLY A 88 4.65 -30.37 -24.87
N SER A 89 3.81 -29.85 -23.99
CA SER A 89 3.24 -28.53 -24.17
C SER A 89 3.83 -27.72 -23.04
N GLU A 90 4.64 -26.73 -23.39
CA GLU A 90 4.97 -25.65 -22.47
C GLU A 90 3.64 -25.13 -21.95
N ALA A 91 3.43 -25.27 -20.64
CA ALA A 91 2.38 -24.55 -19.96
C ALA A 91 2.84 -23.10 -19.96
N GLU A 92 2.45 -22.37 -21.01
CA GLU A 92 2.25 -20.92 -20.90
C GLU A 92 1.53 -20.71 -19.59
N GLY A 93 2.22 -20.03 -18.66
CA GLY A 93 1.67 -19.71 -17.36
C GLY A 93 0.31 -19.09 -17.57
N SER A 94 -0.68 -19.63 -16.86
CA SER A 94 -2.00 -19.05 -16.76
C SER A 94 -1.82 -17.61 -16.26
N THR A 95 -1.73 -16.66 -17.19
CA THR A 95 -2.15 -15.29 -16.98
C THR A 95 -3.63 -15.40 -16.67
N GLY A 96 -3.92 -15.65 -15.38
CA GLY A 96 -5.26 -15.53 -14.86
C GLY A 96 -5.76 -14.18 -15.31
N ALA A 97 -6.71 -14.19 -16.24
CA ALA A 97 -7.29 -12.99 -16.77
C ALA A 97 -7.92 -12.28 -15.59
N LEU A 98 -7.24 -11.24 -15.07
CA LEU A 98 -7.89 -10.20 -14.31
C LEU A 98 -9.05 -9.76 -15.22
N GLY A 99 -10.28 -10.12 -14.86
CA GLY A 99 -11.45 -9.85 -15.71
C GLY A 99 -11.66 -8.35 -15.95
N CYS A 100 -10.93 -7.52 -15.22
CA CYS A 100 -10.81 -6.08 -15.38
C CYS A 100 -9.34 -5.68 -15.18
N ASP A 101 -8.85 -4.81 -16.07
CA ASP A 101 -7.48 -4.32 -16.16
C ASP A 101 -7.42 -2.80 -15.95
N ARG A 102 -8.44 -2.18 -15.35
CA ARG A 102 -8.47 -0.73 -15.16
C ARG A 102 -8.28 -0.36 -13.70
N ALA A 103 -7.33 0.52 -13.41
CA ALA A 103 -7.14 1.11 -12.09
C ALA A 103 -7.46 2.61 -12.09
N LEU A 104 -8.13 3.07 -11.04
CA LEU A 104 -8.26 4.49 -10.74
C LEU A 104 -7.07 4.90 -9.85
N TRP A 105 -6.34 5.93 -10.24
CA TRP A 105 -5.24 6.51 -9.45
C TRP A 105 -5.62 7.92 -9.03
N VAL A 106 -5.87 8.13 -7.73
CA VAL A 106 -6.18 9.43 -7.17
C VAL A 106 -4.96 9.97 -6.43
N THR A 107 -4.59 11.21 -6.76
CA THR A 107 -3.31 11.83 -6.37
C THR A 107 -3.46 13.35 -6.20
N GLY A 108 -2.57 14.00 -5.46
CA GLY A 108 -2.59 15.47 -5.28
C GLY A 108 -2.25 16.25 -6.56
N ASP A 109 -1.46 15.66 -7.46
CA ASP A 109 -1.14 16.20 -8.78
C ASP A 109 -1.26 15.10 -9.85
N THR A 110 -1.97 15.39 -10.94
CA THR A 110 -2.09 14.48 -12.09
C THR A 110 -0.77 14.22 -12.82
N ALA A 111 0.23 15.09 -12.63
CA ALA A 111 1.61 14.79 -13.00
C ALA A 111 2.21 13.81 -11.98
N VAL A 112 1.87 12.53 -12.10
CA VAL A 112 2.31 11.44 -11.19
C VAL A 112 3.83 11.47 -10.92
N GLU A 113 4.61 11.83 -11.92
CA GLU A 113 6.06 12.00 -11.85
C GLU A 113 6.53 13.05 -10.82
N ALA A 114 5.68 14.04 -10.54
CA ALA A 114 5.97 15.12 -9.59
C ALA A 114 5.76 14.71 -8.12
N ASN A 115 5.06 13.59 -7.86
CA ASN A 115 4.70 13.16 -6.50
C ASN A 115 5.60 12.05 -5.94
N GLY A 116 6.56 11.55 -6.73
CA GLY A 116 7.39 10.39 -6.36
C GLY A 116 6.71 9.05 -6.62
N ASP A 117 5.54 9.06 -7.26
CA ASP A 117 4.72 7.87 -7.50
C ASP A 117 5.16 7.08 -8.74
N THR A 118 6.09 7.62 -9.55
CA THR A 118 6.58 7.01 -10.81
C THR A 118 6.87 5.52 -10.68
N PRO A 119 7.61 5.02 -9.66
CA PRO A 119 7.99 3.61 -9.62
C PRO A 119 6.78 2.71 -9.42
N PHE A 120 5.78 3.15 -8.64
CA PHE A 120 4.55 2.42 -8.38
C PHE A 120 3.59 2.48 -9.56
N HIS A 121 3.43 3.65 -10.19
CA HIS A 121 2.59 3.80 -11.37
C HIS A 121 3.14 3.00 -12.56
N ALA A 122 4.45 3.08 -12.83
CA ALA A 122 5.10 2.28 -13.87
C ALA A 122 4.96 0.77 -13.60
N ARG A 123 5.03 0.36 -12.33
CA ARG A 123 4.80 -1.03 -11.93
C ARG A 123 3.37 -1.48 -12.21
N LEU A 124 2.37 -0.65 -11.89
CA LEU A 124 0.97 -0.94 -12.15
C LEU A 124 0.70 -1.12 -13.66
N LEU A 125 1.27 -0.24 -14.50
CA LEU A 125 1.22 -0.38 -15.96
C LEU A 125 1.90 -1.67 -16.44
N ALA A 126 3.05 -2.04 -15.86
CA ALA A 126 3.77 -3.28 -16.20
C ALA A 126 3.00 -4.56 -15.81
N LEU A 127 2.10 -4.48 -14.82
CA LEU A 127 1.18 -5.56 -14.46
C LEU A 127 -0.01 -5.68 -15.42
N GLY A 128 -0.11 -4.79 -16.41
CA GLY A 128 -1.14 -4.83 -17.45
C GLY A 128 -2.33 -3.91 -17.18
N PHE A 129 -2.28 -3.07 -16.14
CA PHE A 129 -3.37 -2.14 -15.86
C PHE A 129 -3.32 -0.91 -16.78
N SER A 130 -4.49 -0.48 -17.24
CA SER A 130 -4.73 0.87 -17.75
C SER A 130 -5.13 1.78 -16.58
N THR A 131 -4.46 2.92 -16.41
CA THR A 131 -4.72 3.82 -15.27
C THR A 131 -5.50 5.07 -15.68
N THR A 132 -6.59 5.36 -14.99
CA THR A 132 -7.24 6.68 -14.99
C THR A 132 -6.68 7.50 -13.85
N VAL A 133 -5.90 8.55 -14.14
CA VAL A 133 -5.31 9.42 -13.10
C VAL A 133 -6.21 10.63 -12.87
N VAL A 134 -6.61 10.86 -11.62
CA VAL A 134 -7.50 11.95 -11.23
C VAL A 134 -6.92 12.73 -10.05
N GLN A 135 -7.04 14.05 -10.10
CA GLN A 135 -6.65 14.89 -8.96
C GLN A 135 -7.63 14.71 -7.80
N ASN A 136 -7.13 14.68 -6.57
CA ASN A 136 -7.90 14.56 -5.33
C ASN A 136 -9.15 15.48 -5.30
N ALA A 137 -9.00 16.77 -5.63
CA ALA A 137 -10.09 17.75 -5.67
C ALA A 137 -11.15 17.48 -6.76
N ALA A 138 -10.74 16.86 -7.88
CA ALA A 138 -11.63 16.55 -8.99
C ALA A 138 -12.35 15.19 -8.82
N SER A 139 -11.76 14.29 -8.03
CA SER A 139 -12.25 12.93 -7.84
C SER A 139 -13.68 12.87 -7.33
N GLN A 140 -14.44 11.86 -7.76
CA GLN A 140 -15.79 11.55 -7.29
C GLN A 140 -15.91 10.05 -7.00
N THR A 141 -16.89 9.65 -6.20
CA THR A 141 -17.14 8.22 -5.90
C THR A 141 -17.37 7.40 -7.17
N GLU A 142 -18.08 7.98 -8.14
CA GLU A 142 -18.41 7.36 -9.43
C GLU A 142 -17.17 7.07 -10.30
N ASP A 143 -16.03 7.72 -10.04
CA ASP A 143 -14.80 7.44 -10.77
C ASP A 143 -14.31 5.99 -10.54
N ALA A 144 -14.71 5.35 -9.44
CA ALA A 144 -14.40 3.95 -9.17
C ALA A 144 -15.15 2.99 -10.11
N GLU A 145 -16.23 3.43 -10.77
CA GLU A 145 -17.04 2.57 -11.64
C GLU A 145 -16.23 2.04 -12.83
N GLY A 146 -16.36 0.73 -13.07
CA GLY A 146 -15.64 0.04 -14.14
C GLY A 146 -14.13 -0.10 -13.92
N HIS A 147 -13.61 0.20 -12.74
CA HIS A 147 -12.24 -0.11 -12.32
C HIS A 147 -12.23 -1.34 -11.39
N CYS A 148 -11.11 -2.06 -11.36
CA CYS A 148 -10.88 -3.20 -10.45
C CYS A 148 -9.94 -2.86 -9.30
N LEU A 149 -9.38 -1.66 -9.30
CA LEU A 149 -8.51 -1.19 -8.25
C LEU A 149 -8.65 0.33 -8.12
N VAL A 150 -8.74 0.81 -6.89
CA VAL A 150 -8.53 2.21 -6.53
C VAL A 150 -7.20 2.34 -5.80
N VAL A 151 -6.35 3.24 -6.28
CA VAL A 151 -5.09 3.62 -5.62
C VAL A 151 -5.21 5.06 -5.15
N LEU A 152 -5.00 5.28 -3.85
CA LEU A 152 -4.94 6.62 -3.25
C LEU A 152 -3.49 6.88 -2.83
N SER A 153 -2.77 7.64 -3.66
CA SER A 153 -1.43 8.13 -3.35
C SER A 153 -1.53 9.50 -2.65
N PRO A 154 -0.43 10.12 -2.19
CA PRO A 154 -0.47 11.35 -1.41
C PRO A 154 -1.30 12.43 -2.12
N LEU A 155 -2.27 12.98 -1.40
CA LEU A 155 -3.36 13.75 -2.01
C LEU A 155 -3.17 15.25 -1.94
N GLY A 156 -2.16 15.76 -1.23
CA GLY A 156 -1.99 17.19 -0.94
C GLY A 156 -3.03 17.74 0.05
N ALA A 157 -4.31 17.40 -0.13
CA ALA A 157 -5.39 17.59 0.83
C ALA A 157 -6.33 16.37 0.86
N ALA A 158 -6.17 15.53 1.89
CA ALA A 158 -7.04 14.37 2.12
C ALA A 158 -8.53 14.76 2.30
N SER A 159 -8.79 15.98 2.79
CA SER A 159 -10.14 16.54 2.93
C SER A 159 -10.91 16.71 1.62
N ASP A 160 -10.23 16.66 0.48
CA ASP A 160 -10.92 16.65 -0.81
C ASP A 160 -11.46 15.25 -1.16
N VAL A 161 -10.90 14.19 -0.59
CA VAL A 161 -11.33 12.81 -0.83
C VAL A 161 -12.24 12.30 0.27
N GLN A 162 -11.87 12.49 1.54
CA GLN A 162 -12.63 12.01 2.71
C GLN A 162 -13.09 10.55 2.52
N ASP A 163 -14.39 10.30 2.57
CA ASP A 163 -14.99 8.98 2.48
C ASP A 163 -15.49 8.59 1.08
N LYS A 164 -15.19 9.37 0.02
CA LYS A 164 -15.64 9.10 -1.37
C LYS A 164 -15.41 7.65 -1.80
N PHE A 165 -14.28 7.06 -1.41
CA PHE A 165 -13.90 5.68 -1.77
C PHE A 165 -14.02 4.69 -0.59
N ARG A 166 -14.63 5.08 0.54
CA ARG A 166 -14.87 4.16 1.66
C ARG A 166 -15.84 3.05 1.26
N ASP A 167 -16.96 3.40 0.65
CA ASP A 167 -18.07 2.45 0.46
C ASP A 167 -18.05 1.70 -0.90
N VAL A 168 -17.06 1.98 -1.75
CA VAL A 168 -16.96 1.34 -3.08
C VAL A 168 -16.63 -0.15 -2.98
N ALA A 169 -17.30 -0.97 -3.80
CA ALA A 169 -17.07 -2.43 -3.90
C ALA A 169 -15.85 -2.80 -4.77
N VAL A 170 -14.88 -1.88 -4.88
CA VAL A 170 -13.64 -2.05 -5.63
C VAL A 170 -12.49 -2.15 -4.62
N PRO A 171 -11.53 -3.08 -4.78
CA PRO A 171 -10.34 -3.13 -3.95
C PRO A 171 -9.62 -1.78 -3.88
N LEU A 172 -9.04 -1.46 -2.72
CA LEU A 172 -8.40 -0.17 -2.48
C LEU A 172 -7.01 -0.35 -1.85
N ILE A 173 -6.03 0.35 -2.40
CA ILE A 173 -4.68 0.49 -1.85
C ILE A 173 -4.44 1.97 -1.55
N THR A 174 -3.91 2.29 -0.37
CA THR A 174 -3.56 3.66 0.00
C THR A 174 -2.25 3.73 0.77
N TRP A 175 -1.49 4.79 0.58
CA TRP A 175 -0.45 5.24 1.51
C TRP A 175 -0.64 6.69 1.96
N GLU A 176 -1.85 7.22 1.76
CA GLU A 176 -2.30 8.48 2.35
C GLU A 176 -2.82 8.19 3.76
N TYR A 177 -1.98 8.41 4.78
CA TYR A 177 -2.34 8.12 6.17
C TYR A 177 -3.47 9.02 6.67
N ASN A 178 -3.62 10.23 6.14
CA ASN A 178 -4.70 11.15 6.55
C ASN A 178 -6.09 10.67 6.09
N LEU A 179 -6.19 9.56 5.37
CA LEU A 179 -7.46 8.92 5.03
C LEU A 179 -7.75 7.66 5.84
N TYR A 180 -6.85 7.20 6.72
CA TYR A 180 -7.05 5.92 7.40
C TYR A 180 -8.31 5.91 8.28
N ASP A 181 -8.62 7.02 8.93
CA ASP A 181 -9.82 7.23 9.73
C ASP A 181 -11.10 7.37 8.88
N ASP A 182 -11.02 8.13 7.80
CA ASP A 182 -12.12 8.30 6.83
C ASP A 182 -12.49 6.97 6.15
N LEU A 183 -11.48 6.14 5.87
CA LEU A 183 -11.63 4.80 5.30
C LEU A 183 -11.93 3.71 6.35
N ARG A 184 -12.09 4.10 7.63
CA ARG A 184 -12.38 3.21 8.78
C ARG A 184 -11.31 2.15 9.04
N MET A 185 -10.10 2.33 8.54
CA MET A 185 -8.98 1.43 8.76
C MET A 185 -8.46 1.50 10.20
N VAL A 186 -8.54 2.69 10.81
CA VAL A 186 -8.18 2.98 12.21
C VAL A 186 -9.38 3.62 12.93
N ASP A 187 -9.30 3.73 14.27
CA ASP A 187 -10.33 4.39 15.08
C ASP A 187 -10.47 5.88 14.68
N PRO A 188 -11.62 6.33 14.18
CA PRO A 188 -11.79 7.70 13.70
C PRO A 188 -11.89 8.76 14.79
N LEU A 189 -12.05 8.37 16.06
CA LEU A 189 -12.04 9.28 17.19
C LEU A 189 -10.65 9.41 17.84
N GLY A 190 -9.68 8.62 17.37
CA GLY A 190 -8.34 8.54 17.93
C GLY A 190 -7.31 9.40 17.20
N SER A 191 -6.04 9.19 17.56
CA SER A 191 -4.86 9.70 16.85
C SER A 191 -3.96 8.53 16.43
N GLY A 192 -4.58 7.43 16.03
CA GLY A 192 -3.94 6.14 15.78
C GLY A 192 -3.31 6.02 14.40
N TRP A 193 -2.85 7.12 13.80
CA TRP A 193 -2.20 7.14 12.49
C TRP A 193 -1.26 8.33 12.38
N GLY A 194 -0.34 8.26 11.42
CA GLY A 194 0.62 9.33 11.20
C GLY A 194 1.70 8.94 10.21
N ILE A 195 2.76 9.73 10.21
CA ILE A 195 3.97 9.50 9.45
C ILE A 195 5.18 9.52 10.39
N ASP A 196 6.11 8.59 10.20
CA ASP A 196 7.43 8.69 10.80
C ASP A 196 8.36 9.37 9.81
N GLU A 197 8.87 10.54 10.19
CA GLU A 197 9.67 11.44 9.35
C GLU A 197 11.14 11.01 9.18
N SER A 198 11.53 9.90 9.81
CA SER A 198 12.93 9.48 9.92
C SER A 198 13.20 8.02 9.55
N LEU A 199 12.16 7.25 9.21
CA LEU A 199 12.29 5.83 8.87
C LEU A 199 12.43 5.62 7.37
N ASP A 200 13.51 4.95 6.98
CA ASP A 200 13.77 4.44 5.63
C ASP A 200 13.57 2.92 5.51
N GLN A 201 13.37 2.25 6.64
CA GLN A 201 13.11 0.81 6.76
C GLN A 201 11.82 0.52 7.53
N LEU A 202 11.19 -0.59 7.18
CA LEU A 202 10.11 -1.23 7.95
C LEU A 202 10.52 -2.63 8.39
N GLU A 203 9.81 -3.20 9.36
CA GLU A 203 10.01 -4.58 9.81
C GLU A 203 8.85 -5.45 9.29
N ILE A 204 9.14 -6.44 8.45
CA ILE A 204 8.15 -7.44 8.02
C ILE A 204 7.94 -8.46 9.15
N VAL A 205 6.72 -8.50 9.69
CA VAL A 205 6.34 -9.34 10.84
C VAL A 205 5.46 -10.54 10.48
N LEU A 206 4.90 -10.56 9.26
CA LEU A 206 4.12 -11.69 8.73
C LEU A 206 4.65 -12.16 7.37
N PRO A 207 5.87 -12.75 7.31
CA PRO A 207 6.57 -13.05 6.05
C PRO A 207 5.89 -14.12 5.18
N ALA A 208 5.01 -14.94 5.76
CA ALA A 208 4.25 -15.95 5.02
C ALA A 208 3.04 -15.35 4.26
N HIS A 209 2.65 -14.11 4.55
CA HIS A 209 1.53 -13.46 3.88
C HIS A 209 1.94 -13.02 2.46
N PRO A 210 1.09 -13.17 1.43
CA PRO A 210 1.43 -12.77 0.05
C PRO A 210 1.91 -11.31 -0.07
N LEU A 211 1.30 -10.40 0.69
CA LEU A 211 1.71 -8.97 0.76
C LEU A 211 3.16 -8.75 1.23
N ALA A 212 3.80 -9.73 1.88
CA ALA A 212 5.20 -9.60 2.28
C ALA A 212 6.16 -9.70 1.08
N ALA A 213 5.68 -10.07 -0.12
CA ALA A 213 6.50 -10.22 -1.33
C ALA A 213 7.68 -11.21 -1.18
N GLY A 214 7.59 -12.15 -0.23
CA GLY A 214 8.70 -13.05 0.12
C GLY A 214 9.82 -12.41 0.95
N LEU A 215 9.64 -11.16 1.38
CA LEU A 215 10.56 -10.42 2.25
C LEU A 215 10.31 -10.77 3.72
N GLN A 216 11.30 -10.49 4.57
CA GLN A 216 11.26 -10.74 6.01
C GLN A 216 12.23 -9.83 6.77
N GLY A 217 11.92 -9.54 8.04
CA GLY A 217 12.78 -8.71 8.89
C GLY A 217 12.82 -7.24 8.45
N ALA A 218 13.92 -6.55 8.77
CA ALA A 218 14.12 -5.17 8.36
C ALA A 218 14.34 -5.05 6.85
N VAL A 219 13.48 -4.28 6.18
CA VAL A 219 13.50 -4.04 4.73
C VAL A 219 13.63 -2.54 4.48
N SER A 220 14.64 -2.13 3.70
CA SER A 220 14.74 -0.77 3.19
C SER A 220 13.70 -0.51 2.12
N VAL A 221 12.88 0.53 2.33
CA VAL A 221 11.84 0.97 1.38
C VAL A 221 12.17 2.32 0.75
N PHE A 222 13.07 3.09 1.36
CA PHE A 222 13.63 4.32 0.79
C PHE A 222 15.15 4.24 0.65
N SER A 223 15.69 4.93 -0.35
CA SER A 223 17.14 5.06 -0.60
C SER A 223 17.68 6.45 -0.23
N GLY A 224 16.84 7.30 0.36
CA GLY A 224 17.17 8.63 0.90
C GLY A 224 16.51 8.84 2.26
N GLY A 225 16.35 10.10 2.71
CA GLY A 225 15.62 10.39 3.94
C GLY A 225 14.18 9.89 3.85
N GLY A 226 13.87 8.82 4.58
CA GLY A 226 12.61 8.10 4.46
C GLY A 226 11.50 8.70 5.34
N ARG A 227 10.27 8.60 4.83
CA ARG A 227 9.06 8.93 5.57
C ARG A 227 8.09 7.77 5.42
N ILE A 228 7.70 7.11 6.51
CA ILE A 228 6.81 5.94 6.45
C ILE A 228 5.51 6.24 7.18
N SER A 229 4.42 6.22 6.43
CA SER A 229 3.05 6.22 6.95
C SER A 229 2.79 5.00 7.83
N TRP A 230 2.02 5.20 8.90
CA TRP A 230 1.64 4.15 9.84
C TRP A 230 0.23 4.35 10.39
N GLY A 231 -0.35 3.25 10.87
CA GLY A 231 -1.65 3.21 11.55
C GLY A 231 -1.68 2.21 12.70
N ILE A 232 -2.71 2.32 13.54
CA ILE A 232 -3.10 1.37 14.58
C ILE A 232 -4.46 0.80 14.13
N PRO A 233 -4.46 -0.24 13.28
CA PRO A 233 -5.69 -0.71 12.66
C PRO A 233 -6.62 -1.39 13.66
N VAL A 234 -7.93 -1.29 13.41
CA VAL A 234 -8.99 -1.85 14.26
C VAL A 234 -9.80 -2.88 13.49
N GLY A 235 -10.13 -3.99 14.15
CA GLY A 235 -11.00 -5.04 13.59
C GLY A 235 -10.23 -6.30 13.17
N GLU A 236 -10.71 -6.95 12.10
CA GLU A 236 -10.15 -8.17 11.54
C GLU A 236 -9.03 -7.84 10.55
N VAL A 237 -7.90 -7.37 11.10
CA VAL A 237 -6.75 -6.89 10.33
C VAL A 237 -5.62 -7.92 10.25
N GLN A 238 -4.94 -7.93 9.11
CA GLN A 238 -3.67 -8.62 8.88
C GLN A 238 -2.53 -7.61 8.90
N ILE A 239 -1.69 -7.63 9.93
CA ILE A 239 -0.51 -6.75 10.05
C ILE A 239 0.69 -7.47 9.41
N VAL A 240 1.16 -6.94 8.30
CA VAL A 240 2.25 -7.53 7.49
C VAL A 240 3.60 -6.91 7.84
N ALA A 241 3.60 -5.60 8.10
CA ALA A 241 4.78 -4.86 8.49
C ALA A 241 4.48 -3.83 9.58
N THR A 242 5.50 -3.53 10.38
CA THR A 242 5.47 -2.47 11.40
C THR A 242 6.61 -1.48 11.21
N ALA A 243 6.53 -0.34 11.89
CA ALA A 243 7.63 0.60 11.97
C ALA A 243 8.84 -0.07 12.63
N LEU A 244 10.03 0.15 12.08
CA LEU A 244 11.26 -0.41 12.65
C LEU A 244 11.47 0.14 14.07
N GLY A 245 11.57 -0.76 15.05
CA GLY A 245 11.73 -0.38 16.47
C GLY A 245 10.44 -0.02 17.20
N ASP A 246 9.28 -0.01 16.53
CA ASP A 246 7.99 0.22 17.17
C ASP A 246 6.88 -0.68 16.57
N PRO A 247 6.65 -1.87 17.16
CA PRO A 247 5.67 -2.83 16.65
C PRO A 247 4.21 -2.39 16.88
N SER A 248 3.97 -1.29 17.61
CA SER A 248 2.60 -0.77 17.81
C SER A 248 2.09 0.02 16.59
N ARG A 249 2.99 0.43 15.70
CA ARG A 249 2.70 1.20 14.50
C ARG A 249 2.78 0.29 13.28
N ALA A 250 1.63 -0.12 12.73
CA ALA A 250 1.57 -0.93 11.52
C ALA A 250 1.83 -0.05 10.28
N THR A 251 2.74 -0.49 9.41
CA THR A 251 3.13 0.24 8.19
C THR A 251 2.60 -0.45 6.93
N ILE A 252 2.41 -1.77 6.98
CA ILE A 252 1.65 -2.50 5.96
C ILE A 252 0.62 -3.34 6.68
N PHE A 253 -0.65 -3.08 6.41
CA PHE A 253 -1.76 -3.84 6.96
C PHE A 253 -2.91 -3.90 5.98
N ALA A 254 -3.73 -4.94 6.12
CA ALA A 254 -4.81 -5.19 5.17
C ALA A 254 -6.04 -5.84 5.80
N PHE A 255 -7.16 -5.65 5.12
CA PHE A 255 -8.47 -6.22 5.46
C PHE A 255 -8.99 -7.01 4.27
N ASP A 256 -9.44 -8.24 4.52
CA ASP A 256 -10.14 -9.02 3.51
C ASP A 256 -11.51 -8.41 3.18
N ALA A 257 -12.07 -8.75 2.01
CA ALA A 257 -13.46 -8.41 1.73
C ALA A 257 -14.38 -9.07 2.77
N GLY A 258 -15.29 -8.28 3.36
CA GLY A 258 -16.17 -8.70 4.44
C GLY A 258 -15.56 -8.65 5.84
N ALA A 259 -14.28 -8.26 5.98
CA ALA A 259 -13.65 -8.11 7.29
C ALA A 259 -14.27 -6.94 8.07
N MET A 260 -14.42 -7.13 9.38
CA MET A 260 -14.82 -6.05 10.29
C MET A 260 -13.69 -5.02 10.43
N MET A 261 -14.03 -3.74 10.35
CA MET A 261 -13.15 -2.58 10.48
C MET A 261 -13.63 -1.67 11.62
N ALA A 262 -13.06 -0.46 11.76
CA ALA A 262 -13.47 0.47 12.81
C ALA A 262 -14.97 0.83 12.74
N ASP A 263 -15.56 1.14 13.89
CA ASP A 263 -16.98 1.52 14.05
C ASP A 263 -18.01 0.52 13.49
N GLY A 264 -17.63 -0.74 13.37
CA GLY A 264 -18.50 -1.78 12.82
C GLY A 264 -18.65 -1.73 11.30
N PHE A 265 -17.81 -0.95 10.62
CA PHE A 265 -17.74 -0.94 9.17
C PHE A 265 -17.28 -2.30 8.66
N VAL A 266 -17.83 -2.75 7.52
CA VAL A 266 -17.46 -4.03 6.90
C VAL A 266 -16.85 -3.74 5.54
N ALA A 267 -15.63 -4.20 5.31
CA ALA A 267 -14.88 -3.93 4.08
C ALA A 267 -15.66 -4.41 2.84
N PRO A 268 -16.10 -3.53 1.92
CA PRO A 268 -16.87 -3.95 0.74
C PRO A 268 -16.04 -4.78 -0.25
N ALA A 269 -14.72 -4.56 -0.25
CA ALA A 269 -13.70 -5.27 -1.01
C ALA A 269 -12.38 -5.18 -0.21
N ARG A 270 -11.34 -5.91 -0.64
CA ARG A 270 -10.02 -5.88 0.01
C ARG A 270 -9.48 -4.46 0.14
N ARG A 271 -8.90 -4.15 1.31
CA ARG A 271 -8.32 -2.84 1.64
C ARG A 271 -6.88 -3.01 2.10
N VAL A 272 -5.95 -2.27 1.54
CA VAL A 272 -4.52 -2.29 1.91
C VAL A 272 -4.05 -0.88 2.25
N ALA A 273 -3.38 -0.76 3.38
CA ALA A 273 -2.53 0.38 3.69
C ALA A 273 -1.06 0.01 3.46
N LEU A 274 -0.32 0.86 2.76
CA LEU A 274 1.11 0.74 2.51
C LEU A 274 1.90 1.84 3.23
N GLY A 275 3.12 1.51 3.64
CA GLY A 275 4.05 2.42 4.30
C GLY A 275 4.78 3.27 3.27
N GLY A 276 4.10 4.24 2.67
CA GLY A 276 4.65 5.20 1.72
C GLY A 276 5.03 6.54 2.37
N GLY A 277 5.62 7.43 1.57
CA GLY A 277 5.99 8.79 1.97
C GLY A 277 5.14 9.83 1.24
N GLU A 278 4.97 11.02 1.83
CA GLU A 278 4.18 12.13 1.26
C GLU A 278 4.95 13.08 0.33
N THR A 279 6.24 12.85 0.14
CA THR A 279 7.09 13.67 -0.74
C THR A 279 7.85 12.79 -1.72
N PRO A 280 8.33 13.35 -2.85
CA PRO A 280 9.12 12.60 -3.81
C PRO A 280 10.44 12.13 -3.19
N ILE A 281 10.42 10.94 -2.60
CA ILE A 281 11.56 10.28 -2.00
C ILE A 281 11.88 9.06 -2.85
N PRO A 282 13.13 8.89 -3.32
CA PRO A 282 13.53 7.71 -4.04
C PRO A 282 13.27 6.42 -3.24
N VAL A 283 12.42 5.55 -3.78
CA VAL A 283 12.10 4.25 -3.19
C VAL A 283 13.09 3.17 -3.65
N THR A 284 13.19 2.09 -2.88
CA THR A 284 13.97 0.90 -3.24
C THR A 284 13.18 -0.03 -4.17
N MET A 285 13.79 -1.13 -4.61
CA MET A 285 13.07 -2.14 -5.39
C MET A 285 12.16 -3.00 -4.53
N GLU A 286 12.55 -3.22 -3.29
CA GLU A 286 11.75 -3.92 -2.29
C GLU A 286 10.43 -3.19 -2.01
N ALA A 287 10.43 -1.85 -1.99
CA ALA A 287 9.19 -1.06 -1.92
C ALA A 287 8.26 -1.31 -3.12
N VAL A 288 8.84 -1.40 -4.33
CA VAL A 288 8.08 -1.68 -5.56
C VAL A 288 7.55 -3.11 -5.56
N GLU A 289 8.29 -4.07 -5.01
CA GLU A 289 7.85 -5.47 -4.83
C GLU A 289 6.70 -5.58 -3.82
N LEU A 290 6.75 -4.84 -2.72
CA LEU A 290 5.66 -4.76 -1.75
C LEU A 290 4.39 -4.15 -2.37
N PHE A 291 4.53 -3.10 -3.18
CA PHE A 291 3.41 -2.53 -3.93
C PHE A 291 2.84 -3.53 -4.96
N GLU A 292 3.70 -4.21 -5.72
CA GLU A 292 3.27 -5.25 -6.67
C GLU A 292 2.49 -6.37 -5.96
N ALA A 293 2.97 -6.83 -4.80
CA ALA A 293 2.28 -7.81 -3.98
C ALA A 293 0.93 -7.29 -3.48
N ALA A 294 0.83 -6.00 -3.11
CA ALA A 294 -0.42 -5.35 -2.75
C ALA A 294 -1.42 -5.31 -3.89
N VAL A 295 -0.98 -4.98 -5.11
CA VAL A 295 -1.82 -5.01 -6.30
C VAL A 295 -2.36 -6.42 -6.51
N ARG A 296 -1.49 -7.44 -6.61
CA ARG A 296 -1.91 -8.83 -6.87
C ARG A 296 -2.87 -9.34 -5.80
N TRP A 297 -2.52 -9.20 -4.52
CA TRP A 297 -3.37 -9.63 -3.42
C TRP A 297 -4.72 -8.92 -3.42
N SER A 298 -4.80 -7.66 -3.87
CA SER A 298 -6.07 -6.93 -3.87
C SER A 298 -7.03 -7.39 -4.96
N VAL A 299 -6.53 -7.85 -6.12
CA VAL A 299 -7.35 -8.12 -7.32
C VAL A 299 -7.57 -9.60 -7.65
N GLU A 300 -6.91 -10.51 -6.93
CA GLU A 300 -7.09 -11.98 -7.04
C GLU A 300 -8.35 -12.52 -6.35
#